data_AF-A0A395M380-F1
#
_entry.id   AF-A0A395M380-F1
#
_cell.length_a   1.000
_cell.length_b   1.000
_cell.length_c   1.000
_cell.angle_alpha   90.00
_cell.angle_beta   90.00
_cell.angle_gamma   90.00
#
_symmetry.space_group_name_H-M   'P 1'
#
loop_
_entity.id
_entity.type
_entity.pdbx_description
1 polymer ?
#
loop_
_entity_poly.entity_id
_entity_poly.type
_entity_poly.pdbx_seq_one_letter_code
_entity_poly.pdbx_strand_id
1 'polypeptide(L)'
;MKKVQVDILGLSTSPQNNGAYALILHEIGGKRKLPIIIGSFEAQAIALKLENIKAPRPFTHDLVRSITDTFGITVTEVIIDELKNETFYAKVVCEMSGVVQEIDARPSDAIAIAVRCD
;
A
#
# COMPACT_ATOMS: atom_id res chain seq x y z
N MET A 1 1.90 -13.89 -15.66
CA MET A 1 3.16 -13.73 -14.89
C MET A 1 2.97 -14.32 -13.51
N LYS A 2 4.03 -14.85 -12.88
CA LYS A 2 3.96 -15.38 -11.52
C LYS A 2 4.06 -14.22 -10.51
N LYS A 3 3.03 -14.04 -9.69
CA LYS A 3 3.04 -13.05 -8.60
C LYS A 3 3.92 -13.56 -7.44
N VAL A 4 4.56 -12.62 -6.74
CA VAL A 4 5.36 -12.89 -5.54
C VAL A 4 4.69 -12.18 -4.39
N GLN A 5 4.24 -12.92 -3.38
CA GLN A 5 3.65 -12.31 -2.20
C GLN A 5 4.74 -11.66 -1.35
N VAL A 6 4.46 -10.43 -0.93
CA VAL A 6 5.34 -9.64 -0.09
C VAL A 6 4.57 -9.12 1.12
N ASP A 7 5.29 -8.79 2.18
CA ASP A 7 4.74 -8.14 3.37
C ASP A 7 5.69 -7.03 3.85
N ILE A 8 5.15 -6.11 4.65
CA ILE A 8 5.88 -4.95 5.14
C ILE A 8 6.84 -5.41 6.25
N LEU A 9 8.14 -5.30 5.97
CA LEU A 9 9.16 -5.53 6.99
C LEU A 9 9.29 -4.33 7.94
N GLY A 10 9.10 -3.12 7.42
CA GLY A 10 9.14 -1.90 8.23
C GLY A 10 9.39 -0.64 7.42
N LEU A 11 9.42 0.49 8.13
CA LEU A 11 9.72 1.82 7.61
C LEU A 11 11.05 2.31 8.23
N SER A 12 11.91 2.90 7.41
CA SER A 12 13.17 3.51 7.88
C SER A 12 13.34 4.91 7.30
N THR A 13 13.98 5.81 8.03
CA THR A 13 14.28 7.15 7.53
C THR A 13 15.35 7.06 6.44
N SER A 14 15.17 7.80 5.35
CA SER A 14 16.20 7.89 4.31
C SER A 14 17.14 9.07 4.63
N PRO A 15 18.43 8.83 4.93
CA PRO A 15 19.37 9.91 5.28
C PRO A 15 19.64 10.89 4.13
N GLN A 16 19.38 10.48 2.90
CA GLN A 16 19.75 11.20 1.68
C GLN A 16 18.72 12.25 1.27
N ASN A 17 17.46 12.09 1.71
CA ASN A 17 16.35 12.97 1.36
C ASN A 17 15.62 13.40 2.64
N ASN A 18 15.80 14.66 3.04
CA ASN A 18 15.17 15.26 4.22
C ASN A 18 13.64 15.08 4.15
N GLY A 19 13.10 14.13 4.91
CA GLY A 19 11.66 13.84 4.98
C GLY A 19 11.17 12.65 4.14
N ALA A 20 12.06 11.91 3.46
CA ALA A 20 11.70 10.68 2.78
C ALA A 20 11.90 9.44 3.68
N TYR A 21 11.07 8.43 3.46
CA TYR A 21 11.13 7.14 4.14
C TYR A 21 11.33 6.01 3.13
N ALA A 22 12.11 5.01 3.51
CA ALA A 22 12.17 3.75 2.78
C ALA A 22 11.19 2.75 3.42
N LEU A 23 10.16 2.39 2.67
CA LEU A 23 9.26 1.28 2.97
C LEU A 23 9.91 -0.01 2.46
N ILE A 24 10.20 -0.93 3.38
CA ILE A 24 10.87 -2.18 3.06
C ILE A 24 9.84 -3.29 2.95
N LEU A 25 9.64 -3.80 1.74
CA LEU A 25 8.85 -5.00 1.48
C LEU A 25 9.77 -6.22 1.49
N HIS A 26 9.30 -7.34 2.04
CA HIS A 26 10.04 -8.60 2.02
C HIS A 26 9.20 -9.70 1.39
N GLU A 27 9.86 -10.58 0.64
CA GLU A 27 9.22 -11.75 0.04
C GLU A 27 8.84 -12.79 1.11
N ILE A 28 7.57 -13.22 1.09
CA ILE A 28 7.09 -14.31 1.95
C ILE A 28 7.74 -15.64 1.50
N GLY A 29 8.46 -16.29 2.42
CA GLY A 29 9.17 -17.55 2.15
C GLY A 29 10.49 -17.38 1.38
N GLY A 30 10.94 -16.14 1.15
CA GLY A 30 12.17 -15.83 0.42
C GLY A 30 13.17 -15.00 1.23
N LYS A 31 14.23 -14.54 0.55
CA LYS A 31 15.26 -13.66 1.15
C LYS A 31 15.31 -12.27 0.50
N ARG A 32 14.48 -12.03 -0.53
CA ARG A 32 14.49 -10.77 -1.28
C ARG A 32 13.80 -9.66 -0.48
N LYS A 33 14.33 -8.45 -0.61
CA LYS A 33 13.76 -7.22 -0.07
C LYS A 33 13.65 -6.19 -1.17
N LEU A 34 12.59 -5.40 -1.16
CA LEU A 34 12.35 -4.32 -2.10
C LEU A 34 12.12 -3.02 -1.32
N PRO A 35 13.09 -2.08 -1.33
CA PRO A 35 12.88 -0.74 -0.79
C PRO A 35 12.08 0.12 -1.78
N ILE A 36 11.06 0.81 -1.29
CA ILE A 36 10.31 1.83 -2.04
C ILE A 36 10.41 3.15 -1.27
N ILE A 37 10.87 4.20 -1.93
CA ILE A 37 10.98 5.53 -1.34
C ILE A 37 9.62 6.23 -1.40
N ILE A 38 9.14 6.69 -0.24
CA ILE A 38 7.86 7.37 -0.09
C ILE A 38 8.04 8.66 0.74
N GLY A 39 7.08 9.57 0.63
CA GLY A 39 7.04 10.78 1.43
C GLY A 39 6.68 10.52 2.89
N SER A 40 6.88 11.53 3.73
CA SER A 40 6.58 11.48 5.17
C SER A 40 5.10 11.26 5.46
N PHE A 41 4.20 11.90 4.70
CA PHE A 41 2.75 11.76 4.89
C PHE A 41 2.26 10.36 4.52
N GLU A 42 2.78 9.79 3.42
CA GLU A 42 2.50 8.42 3.03
C GLU A 42 3.00 7.42 4.08
N ALA A 43 4.24 7.59 4.53
CA ALA A 43 4.83 6.74 5.57
C ALA A 43 4.03 6.79 6.87
N GLN A 44 3.61 7.99 7.28
CA GLN A 44 2.77 8.17 8.46
C GLN A 44 1.43 7.45 8.31
N ALA A 45 0.77 7.56 7.15
CA ALA A 45 -0.53 6.92 6.91
C ALA A 45 -0.47 5.38 7.00
N ILE A 46 0.65 4.79 6.57
CA ILE A 46 0.92 3.35 6.67
C ILE A 46 1.25 2.99 8.13
N ALA A 47 2.18 3.70 8.75
CA ALA A 47 2.64 3.45 10.12
C ALA A 47 1.49 3.47 11.14
N LEU A 48 0.59 4.48 11.05
CA LEU A 48 -0.56 4.59 11.94
C LEU A 48 -1.44 3.33 11.94
N LYS A 49 -1.61 2.71 10.76
CA LYS A 49 -2.41 1.49 10.64
C LYS A 49 -1.66 0.25 11.12
N LEU A 50 -0.36 0.14 10.82
CA LEU A 50 0.48 -0.96 11.31
C LEU A 50 0.55 -0.99 12.84
N GLU A 51 0.62 0.18 13.48
CA GLU A 51 0.58 0.34 14.94
C GLU A 51 -0.84 0.20 15.53
N ASN A 52 -1.86 -0.10 14.72
CA ASN A 52 -3.26 -0.20 15.12
C ASN A 52 -3.78 1.00 15.92
N ILE A 53 -3.29 2.20 15.61
CA ILE A 53 -3.70 3.44 16.29
C ILE A 53 -5.13 3.80 15.85
N LYS A 54 -6.06 3.84 16.82
CA LYS A 54 -7.45 4.25 16.59
C LYS A 54 -7.58 5.75 16.79
N ALA A 55 -7.74 6.48 15.70
CA ALA A 55 -8.03 7.91 15.74
C ALA A 55 -9.53 8.18 16.01
N PRO A 56 -9.88 9.34 16.62
CA PRO A 56 -11.27 9.71 16.89
C PRO A 56 -12.06 10.03 15.60
N ARG A 57 -11.37 10.31 14.49
CA ARG A 57 -11.93 10.56 13.16
C ARG A 57 -11.13 9.76 12.13
N PRO A 58 -11.77 9.27 11.05
CA PRO A 58 -11.09 8.49 10.02
C PRO A 58 -10.05 9.33 9.28
N PHE A 59 -8.89 8.74 8.98
CA PHE A 59 -7.93 9.32 8.03
C PHE A 59 -8.37 9.02 6.58
N THR A 60 -7.68 9.61 5.61
CA THR A 60 -8.00 9.48 4.18
C THR A 60 -8.18 8.04 3.73
N HIS A 61 -7.27 7.14 4.09
CA HIS A 61 -7.35 5.73 3.69
C HIS A 61 -8.43 4.95 4.46
N ASP A 62 -8.78 5.37 5.67
CA ASP A 62 -9.92 4.79 6.41
C ASP A 62 -11.26 5.22 5.78
N LEU A 63 -11.33 6.47 5.30
CA LEU A 63 -12.45 6.97 4.52
C LEU A 63 -12.58 6.19 3.20
N VAL A 64 -11.49 5.93 2.48
CA VAL A 64 -11.51 5.10 1.26
C VAL A 64 -12.02 3.70 1.55
N ARG A 65 -11.55 3.03 2.61
CA ARG A 65 -12.10 1.72 3.04
C ARG A 65 -13.59 1.81 3.32
N SER A 66 -14.03 2.85 4.02
CA SER A 66 -15.45 3.04 4.35
C SER A 66 -16.30 3.24 3.09
N ILE A 67 -15.78 3.94 2.09
CA ILE A 67 -16.43 4.11 0.78
C ILE A 67 -16.53 2.75 0.08
N THR A 68 -15.44 1.99 -0.03
CA THR A 68 -15.47 0.68 -0.70
C THR A 68 -16.45 -0.27 -0.02
N ASP A 69 -16.43 -0.33 1.31
CA ASP A 69 -17.34 -1.17 2.10
C ASP A 69 -18.81 -0.75 1.88
N THR A 70 -19.09 0.56 1.86
CA THR A 70 -20.45 1.09 1.68
C THR A 70 -21.02 0.77 0.30
N PHE A 71 -20.19 0.77 -0.74
CA PHE A 71 -20.60 0.49 -2.11
C PHE A 71 -20.45 -0.98 -2.51
N GLY A 72 -20.11 -1.87 -1.57
CA GLY A 72 -19.95 -3.30 -1.83
C GLY A 72 -18.77 -3.63 -2.75
N ILE A 73 -17.73 -2.79 -2.72
CA ILE A 73 -16.48 -2.98 -3.47
C ILE A 73 -15.49 -3.69 -2.56
N THR A 74 -15.02 -4.86 -2.98
CA THR A 74 -14.01 -5.63 -2.25
C THR A 74 -12.64 -5.39 -2.87
N VAL A 75 -11.68 -4.83 -2.13
CA VAL A 75 -10.28 -4.80 -2.57
C VAL A 75 -9.69 -6.19 -2.40
N THR A 76 -9.32 -6.84 -3.50
CA THR A 76 -8.89 -8.24 -3.50
C THR A 76 -7.39 -8.40 -3.38
N GLU A 77 -6.63 -7.50 -4.01
CA GLU A 77 -5.17 -7.46 -3.90
C GLU A 77 -4.63 -6.11 -4.37
N VAL A 78 -3.37 -5.85 -4.03
CA VAL A 78 -2.60 -4.75 -4.61
C VAL A 78 -1.36 -5.31 -5.28
N ILE A 79 -1.02 -4.76 -6.44
CA ILE A 79 0.06 -5.27 -7.28
C ILE A 79 1.01 -4.12 -7.58
N ILE A 80 2.30 -4.32 -7.34
CA ILE A 80 3.36 -3.43 -7.80
C ILE A 80 3.99 -4.14 -9.00
N ASP A 81 3.70 -3.69 -10.22
CA ASP A 81 3.99 -4.42 -11.46
C ASP A 81 4.98 -3.72 -12.40
N GLU A 82 5.27 -2.44 -12.21
CA GLU A 82 6.11 -1.68 -13.14
C GLU A 82 7.06 -0.70 -12.44
N LEU A 83 8.24 -0.51 -13.04
CA LEU A 83 9.23 0.52 -12.71
C LEU A 83 9.63 1.27 -13.98
N LYS A 84 9.29 2.55 -14.08
CA LYS A 84 9.63 3.43 -15.21
C LYS A 84 10.28 4.70 -14.67
N ASN A 85 11.44 5.08 -15.22
CA ASN A 85 12.14 6.30 -14.81
C ASN A 85 12.25 6.40 -13.27
N GLU A 86 12.70 5.32 -12.62
CA GLU A 86 12.84 5.22 -11.16
C GLU A 86 11.54 5.35 -10.35
N THR A 87 10.39 5.36 -11.02
CA THR A 87 9.07 5.45 -10.40
C THR A 87 8.36 4.10 -10.47
N PHE A 88 8.02 3.56 -9.31
CA PHE A 88 7.20 2.36 -9.19
C PHE A 88 5.73 2.71 -9.44
N TYR A 89 5.04 1.82 -10.15
CA TYR A 89 3.60 1.87 -10.38
C TYR A 89 2.93 0.70 -9.66
N ALA A 90 1.70 0.92 -9.24
CA ALA A 90 0.90 -0.10 -8.59
C ALA A 90 -0.54 -0.05 -9.07
N LYS A 91 -1.26 -1.12 -8.76
CA LYS A 91 -2.68 -1.25 -9.02
C LYS A 91 -3.38 -1.71 -7.76
N VAL A 92 -4.55 -1.13 -7.51
CA VAL A 92 -5.54 -1.69 -6.59
C VAL A 92 -6.50 -2.52 -7.41
N VAL A 93 -6.52 -3.82 -7.15
CA VAL A 93 -7.47 -4.74 -7.78
C VAL A 93 -8.68 -4.84 -6.87
N CYS A 94 -9.85 -4.56 -7.42
CA CYS A 94 -11.09 -4.65 -6.67
C CYS A 94 -12.17 -5.39 -7.47
N GLU A 95 -13.14 -5.94 -6.75
CA GLU A 95 -14.29 -6.63 -7.29
C GLU A 95 -15.58 -5.91 -6.84
N MET A 96 -16.50 -5.73 -7.79
CA MET A 96 -17.86 -5.28 -7.51
C MET A 96 -18.83 -6.10 -8.36
N SER A 97 -19.72 -6.84 -7.70
CA SER A 97 -20.73 -7.67 -8.38
C SER A 97 -20.14 -8.67 -9.38
N GLY A 98 -19.03 -9.34 -9.03
CA GLY A 98 -18.34 -10.30 -9.90
C GLY A 98 -17.49 -9.68 -11.01
N VAL A 99 -17.45 -8.34 -11.12
CA VAL A 99 -16.61 -7.64 -12.09
C VAL A 99 -15.33 -7.18 -11.41
N VAL A 100 -14.20 -7.68 -11.90
CA VAL A 100 -12.86 -7.26 -11.46
C VAL A 100 -12.45 -5.99 -12.20
N GLN A 101 -11.96 -5.00 -11.46
CA GLN A 101 -11.42 -3.74 -11.96
C GLN A 101 -10.01 -3.53 -11.42
N GLU A 102 -9.16 -2.93 -12.25
CA GLU A 102 -7.82 -2.51 -11.87
C GLU A 102 -7.76 -0.98 -11.86
N ILE A 103 -7.36 -0.40 -10.72
CA ILE A 103 -7.24 1.05 -10.56
C ILE A 103 -5.76 1.39 -10.41
N ASP A 104 -5.26 2.26 -11.29
CA ASP A 104 -3.89 2.79 -11.22
C ASP A 104 -3.67 3.55 -9.91
N ALA A 105 -2.53 3.30 -9.26
CA ALA A 105 -2.20 3.86 -7.96
C ALA A 105 -0.69 4.01 -7.77
N ARG A 106 -0.30 4.97 -6.93
CA ARG A 106 1.06 4.97 -6.39
C ARG A 106 1.21 3.77 -5.44
N PRO A 107 2.40 3.14 -5.36
CA PRO A 107 2.65 2.05 -4.41
C PRO A 107 2.32 2.41 -2.97
N SER A 108 2.59 3.65 -2.55
CA SER A 108 2.28 4.13 -1.20
C SER A 108 0.78 4.06 -0.88
N ASP A 109 -0.07 4.49 -1.81
CA ASP A 109 -1.51 4.56 -1.61
C ASP A 109 -2.11 3.15 -1.67
N ALA A 110 -1.66 2.33 -2.63
CA ALA A 110 -2.08 0.94 -2.76
C ALA A 110 -1.74 0.15 -1.49
N ILE A 111 -0.52 0.27 -0.96
CA ILE A 111 -0.12 -0.40 0.27
C ILE A 111 -0.92 0.13 1.47
N ALA A 112 -1.15 1.45 1.56
CA ALA A 112 -1.95 2.03 2.63
C ALA A 112 -3.40 1.55 2.64
N ILE A 113 -3.98 1.25 1.47
CA ILE A 113 -5.28 0.58 1.34
C ILE A 113 -5.15 -0.89 1.74
N ALA A 114 -4.15 -1.62 1.24
CA ALA A 114 -3.96 -3.04 1.51
C ALA A 114 -3.83 -3.35 3.01
N VAL A 115 -3.07 -2.55 3.78
CA VAL A 115 -2.95 -2.73 5.25
C VAL A 115 -4.26 -2.44 6.00
N ARG A 116 -5.28 -1.91 5.30
CA ARG A 116 -6.61 -1.67 5.82
C ARG A 116 -7.63 -2.65 5.25
N CYS A 117 -7.32 -3.47 4.27
CA CYS A 117 -8.22 -4.48 3.75
C CYS A 117 -7.79 -5.84 4.33
N ASP A 118 -8.77 -6.70 4.61
CA ASP A 118 -8.54 -8.01 5.23
C ASP A 118 -8.35 -9.10 4.15
#